data_AF-A0A8T9SYD9-F1
#
_entry.id   AF-A0A8T9SYD9-F1
#
_cell.length_a   1.000
_cell.length_b   1.000
_cell.length_c   1.000
_cell.angle_alpha   90.00
_cell.angle_beta   90.00
_cell.angle_gamma   90.00
#
_symmetry.space_group_name_H-M   'P 1'
#
loop_
_entity.id
_entity.type
_entity.pdbx_description
1 polymer ?
#
loop_
_entity_poly.entity_id
_entity_poly.type
_entity_poly.pdbx_seq_one_letter_code
_entity_poly.pdbx_strand_id
1 'polypeptide(L)'
;MTEKQKFYHLLGDVCEDMPHYAVDTAIRAGYGQQYASASTRLQHVKQGKVACLPDLVALVEHSMPDFSIPAHLLPAQLVTP
;
A
#
# COMPACT_ATOMS: atom_id res chain seq x y z
N MET A 1 -16.89 6.23 -0.07
CA MET A 1 -16.09 5.49 0.93
C MET A 1 -15.08 6.42 1.57
N THR A 2 -14.88 6.29 2.88
CA THR A 2 -13.75 6.93 3.59
C THR A 2 -12.44 6.26 3.20
N GLU A 3 -11.30 6.93 3.39
CA GLU A 3 -9.98 6.32 3.12
C GLU A 3 -9.74 5.06 3.94
N LYS A 4 -10.21 5.03 5.19
CA LYS A 4 -10.13 3.84 6.05
C LYS A 4 -10.94 2.68 5.48
N GLN A 5 -12.12 2.94 4.91
CA GLN A 5 -12.91 1.91 4.24
C GLN A 5 -12.21 1.40 2.97
N LYS A 6 -11.63 2.29 2.16
CA LYS A 6 -10.85 1.91 0.97
C LYS A 6 -9.65 1.05 1.34
N PHE A 7 -8.95 1.42 2.42
CA PHE A 7 -7.81 0.68 2.94
C PHE A 7 -8.17 -0.76 3.29
N TYR A 8 -9.21 -0.99 4.10
CA TYR A 8 -9.57 -2.34 4.50
C TYR A 8 -10.16 -3.18 3.36
N HIS A 9 -10.83 -2.54 2.40
CA HIS A 9 -11.28 -3.21 1.19
C HIS A 9 -10.08 -3.70 0.38
N LEU A 10 -9.18 -2.77 0.00
CA LEU A 10 -7.99 -3.10 -0.77
C LEU A 10 -7.13 -4.14 -0.04
N LEU A 11 -6.92 -3.98 1.27
CA LEU A 11 -6.15 -4.94 2.06
C LEU A 11 -6.80 -6.33 2.02
N GLY A 12 -8.13 -6.41 2.08
CA GLY A 12 -8.84 -7.68 1.93
C GLY A 12 -8.62 -8.33 0.57
N ASP A 13 -8.53 -7.53 -0.50
CA ASP A 13 -8.31 -8.05 -1.86
C ASP A 13 -6.89 -8.59 -2.07
N VAL A 14 -5.89 -8.02 -1.37
CA VAL A 14 -4.48 -8.34 -1.62
C VAL A 14 -3.79 -9.12 -0.51
N CYS A 15 -4.39 -9.28 0.68
CA CYS A 15 -3.67 -9.80 1.85
C CYS A 15 -3.19 -11.25 1.69
N GLU A 16 -3.90 -12.07 0.93
CA GLU A 16 -3.55 -13.47 0.69
C GLU A 16 -2.41 -13.60 -0.33
N ASP A 17 -2.41 -12.73 -1.35
CA ASP A 17 -1.48 -12.80 -2.48
C ASP A 17 -0.23 -11.92 -2.30
N MET A 18 -0.24 -10.98 -1.35
CA MET A 18 0.84 -10.02 -1.19
C MET A 18 2.15 -10.70 -0.77
N PRO A 19 3.23 -10.57 -1.56
CA PRO A 19 4.46 -11.29 -1.30
C PRO A 19 5.13 -10.84 0.00
N HIS A 20 5.84 -11.76 0.67
CA HIS A 20 6.57 -11.48 1.91
C HIS A 20 7.58 -10.32 1.75
N TYR A 21 8.20 -10.20 0.57
CA TYR A 21 9.17 -9.18 0.21
C TYR A 21 8.56 -7.82 -0.20
N ALA A 22 7.23 -7.64 -0.16
CA ALA A 22 6.57 -6.42 -0.64
C ALA A 22 7.15 -5.12 -0.05
N VAL A 23 7.44 -5.13 1.25
CA VAL A 23 8.06 -4.00 1.96
C VAL A 23 9.46 -3.72 1.41
N ASP A 24 10.28 -4.74 1.24
CA ASP A 24 11.64 -4.58 0.72
C ASP A 24 11.64 -4.03 -0.70
N THR A 25 10.71 -4.51 -1.55
CA THR A 25 10.56 -4.01 -2.91
C THR A 25 10.16 -2.54 -2.94
N ALA A 26 9.19 -2.12 -2.12
CA ALA A 26 8.79 -0.71 -2.03
C ALA A 26 9.95 0.19 -1.55
N ILE A 27 10.70 -0.23 -0.53
CA ILE A 27 11.88 0.51 -0.04
C ILE A 27 12.97 0.62 -1.12
N ARG A 28 13.25 -0.48 -1.86
CA ARG A 28 14.21 -0.50 -2.97
C ARG A 28 13.78 0.35 -4.16
N ALA A 29 12.47 0.49 -4.38
CA ALA A 29 11.90 1.41 -5.36
C ALA A 29 12.01 2.88 -4.92
N GLY A 30 12.53 3.16 -3.73
CA GLY A 30 12.71 4.51 -3.19
C GLY A 30 11.54 5.00 -2.33
N TYR A 31 10.49 4.19 -2.15
CA TYR A 31 9.38 4.56 -1.30
C TYR A 31 9.82 4.68 0.16
N GLY A 32 9.39 5.75 0.83
CA GLY A 32 9.64 5.92 2.26
C GLY A 32 11.08 6.26 2.65
N GLN A 33 12.00 6.50 1.72
CA GLN A 33 13.40 6.92 2.02
C GLN A 33 13.48 8.18 2.89
N GLN A 34 12.42 9.02 2.89
CA GLN A 34 12.27 10.18 3.75
C GLN A 34 11.92 9.87 5.21
N TYR A 35 11.55 8.62 5.54
CA TYR A 35 11.16 8.21 6.88
C TYR A 35 12.23 7.32 7.51
N ALA A 36 12.72 7.71 8.68
CA ALA A 36 13.73 6.94 9.43
C ALA A 36 13.27 5.50 9.76
N SER A 37 11.96 5.23 9.77
CA SER A 37 11.35 3.94 10.12
C SER A 37 10.36 3.43 9.06
N ALA A 38 10.63 3.73 7.79
CA ALA A 38 9.76 3.36 6.67
C ALA A 38 9.41 1.87 6.64
N SER A 39 10.40 0.99 6.82
CA SER A 39 10.19 -0.47 6.81
C SER A 39 9.19 -0.90 7.89
N THR A 40 9.37 -0.45 9.14
CA THR A 40 8.46 -0.76 10.25
C THR A 40 7.05 -0.25 9.98
N ARG A 41 6.92 0.98 9.47
CA ARG A 41 5.63 1.57 9.12
C ARG A 41 4.91 0.75 8.04
N LEU A 42 5.61 0.41 6.96
CA LEU A 42 5.07 -0.40 5.87
C LEU A 42 4.69 -1.81 6.33
N GLN A 43 5.46 -2.43 7.22
CA GLN A 43 5.08 -3.70 7.84
C GLN A 43 3.78 -3.59 8.64
N HIS A 44 3.58 -2.51 9.40
CA HIS A 44 2.34 -2.28 10.12
C HIS A 44 1.14 -2.04 9.18
N VAL A 45 1.36 -1.36 8.05
CA VAL A 45 0.35 -1.16 7.01
C VAL A 45 -0.05 -2.50 6.38
N LYS A 46 0.93 -3.29 5.95
CA LYS A 46 0.73 -4.65 5.40
C LYS A 46 -0.04 -5.56 6.38
N GLN A 47 0.20 -5.43 7.68
CA GLN A 47 -0.47 -6.20 8.73
C GLN A 47 -1.85 -5.63 9.14
N GLY A 48 -2.31 -4.52 8.55
CA GLY A 48 -3.56 -3.87 8.93
C GLY A 48 -3.55 -3.15 10.29
N LYS A 49 -2.38 -3.06 10.95
CA LYS A 49 -2.20 -2.35 12.23
C LYS A 49 -2.26 -0.84 12.08
N VAL A 50 -1.86 -0.33 10.91
CA VAL A 50 -1.91 1.09 10.54
C VAL A 50 -2.71 1.24 9.25
N ALA A 51 -3.88 1.87 9.34
CA ALA A 51 -4.70 2.13 8.16
C ALA A 51 -4.19 3.36 7.41
N CYS A 52 -3.27 3.16 6.48
CA CYS A 52 -2.76 4.20 5.58
C CYS A 52 -2.90 3.73 4.13
N LEU A 53 -3.86 4.33 3.41
CA LEU A 53 -4.17 3.95 2.04
C LEU A 53 -3.04 4.21 1.04
N PRO A 54 -2.36 5.38 1.05
CA PRO A 54 -1.23 5.62 0.15
C PRO A 54 -0.08 4.61 0.33
N ASP A 55 0.24 4.28 1.59
CA ASP A 55 1.28 3.28 1.89
C ASP A 55 0.89 1.89 1.36
N LEU A 56 -0.38 1.51 1.47
CA LEU A 56 -0.87 0.23 0.95
C LEU A 56 -0.85 0.18 -0.58
N VAL A 57 -1.26 1.27 -1.23
CA VAL A 57 -1.22 1.39 -2.70
C VAL A 57 0.22 1.26 -3.20
N ALA A 58 1.17 1.97 -2.58
CA ALA A 58 2.58 1.85 -2.96
C ALA A 58 3.13 0.42 -2.78
N LEU A 59 2.72 -0.29 -1.72
CA LEU A 59 3.08 -1.70 -1.54
C LEU A 59 2.55 -2.56 -2.69
N VAL A 60 1.28 -2.39 -3.07
CA VAL A 60 0.65 -3.15 -4.15
C VAL A 60 1.30 -2.81 -5.50
N GLU A 61 1.46 -1.53 -5.83
CA GLU A 61 2.06 -1.09 -7.09
C GLU A 61 3.49 -1.62 -7.31
N HIS A 62 4.31 -1.64 -6.25
CA HIS A 62 5.70 -2.10 -6.38
C HIS A 62 5.86 -3.62 -6.29
N SER A 63 4.97 -4.32 -5.59
CA SER A 63 5.15 -5.75 -5.33
C SER A 63 4.18 -6.68 -6.07
N MET A 64 3.11 -6.13 -6.64
CA MET A 64 2.07 -6.85 -7.36
C MET A 64 1.76 -6.13 -8.69
N PRO A 65 2.70 -6.06 -9.64
CA PRO A 65 2.55 -5.29 -10.88
C PRO A 65 1.38 -5.76 -11.76
N ASP A 66 0.96 -7.01 -11.63
CA ASP A 66 -0.17 -7.58 -12.37
C ASP A 66 -1.54 -7.27 -11.71
N PHE A 67 -1.55 -6.77 -10.48
CA PHE A 67 -2.77 -6.41 -9.77
C PHE A 67 -3.21 -4.99 -10.15
N SER A 68 -4.37 -4.88 -10.77
CA SER A 68 -4.97 -3.58 -11.10
C SER A 68 -5.80 -3.04 -9.94
N ILE A 69 -5.29 -2.03 -9.25
CA ILE A 69 -6.01 -1.39 -8.14
C ILE A 69 -7.26 -0.67 -8.68
N PRO A 70 -8.47 -1.01 -8.21
CA PRO A 70 -9.70 -0.34 -8.63
C PRO A 70 -9.65 1.16 -8.35
N ALA A 71 -10.06 2.00 -9.32
CA ALA A 71 -9.98 3.46 -9.21
C ALA A 71 -10.71 4.03 -7.97
N HIS A 72 -11.80 3.39 -7.53
CA HIS A 72 -12.54 3.80 -6.34
C HIS A 72 -11.79 3.52 -5.02
N LEU A 73 -10.75 2.68 -5.05
CA LEU A 73 -9.86 2.36 -3.93
C LEU A 73 -8.58 3.21 -3.93
N LEU A 74 -8.32 4.01 -4.96
CA LEU A 74 -7.18 4.93 -4.96
C LEU A 74 -7.38 6.09 -3.97
N PRO A 75 -6.29 6.66 -3.41
CA PRO A 75 -6.33 7.85 -2.58
C PRO A 75 -6.84 9.05 -3.39
N ALA A 76 -7.57 9.95 -2.74
CA ALA A 76 -8.14 11.12 -3.41
C ALA A 76 -7.07 12.08 -3.99
N GLN A 77 -5.84 12.03 -3.45
CA GLN A 77 -4.74 12.90 -3.90
C GLN A 77 -3.93 12.33 -5.07
N LEU A 78 -4.15 11.09 -5.51
CA LEU A 78 -3.47 10.49 -6.67
C LEU A 78 -4.22 10.70 -8.00
N VAL A 79 -5.37 11.39 -7.99
CA VAL A 79 -6.06 11.78 -9.22
C VAL A 79 -5.36 13.03 -9.78
N THR A 80 -4.22 12.83 -10.44
CA THR A 80 -3.58 13.90 -11.22
C THR A 80 -4.39 14.08 -12.52
N PRO A 81 -4.79 15.32 -12.90
CA PRO A 81 -5.54 15.59 -14.13
C PRO A 81 -4.75 15.33 -15.42
#